data_AF-A0A444VY23-F1
#
_entry.id   AF-A0A444VY23-F1
#
_cell.length_a   1.000
_cell.length_b   1.000
_cell.length_c   1.000
_cell.angle_alpha   90.00
_cell.angle_beta   90.00
_cell.angle_gamma   90.00
#
_symmetry.space_group_name_H-M   'P 1'
#
loop_
_entity.id
_entity.type
_entity.pdbx_description
1 polymer ?
#
loop_
_entity_poly.entity_id
_entity_poly.type
_entity_poly.pdbx_seq_one_letter_code
_entity_poly.pdbx_strand_id
1 'polypeptide(L)'
;MLSCKNDDKKENLKTEIINSQDYKEVIFTKSYKTTGDIRELNIQYNNFLLKFRFIEDITLLQFVVDGENVSDWKQILFNFEYLPDNYDGIRLLFDEKKSKGILLLPGYTEQYPNLIAYEFDEDHFSYLNNFNIKDEDLNKISFENLNKEWKKGSFKLTKKSDKYILTFCDVSKKNILNFESSVFNDLLPETEIKKYIDKVTKSEKAKSNRNYSLSEFLEDIKKKGLERFFEKKCDLNQDNREDEIYVFWDSKEEKFLVYIVLLNEDSSVQKTFENENILTPPAPNSTGTGLNGIKWNNYDFTFVDNISEGPTQTRFITFQYDKINKQIKLQKYSIVTTYADESKNWENTFTTNNFGEVQFIDYDSKTIDDLCNNKNSR
;
A
#
# COMPACT_ATOMS: atom_id res chain seq x y z
N MET A 1 -30.52 -3.13 -69.66
CA MET A 1 -29.63 -1.94 -69.51
C MET A 1 -30.47 -0.86 -68.84
N LEU A 2 -30.23 -0.58 -67.56
CA LEU A 2 -29.47 0.60 -67.06
C LEU A 2 -30.13 1.90 -67.54
N SER A 3 -30.51 2.88 -66.73
CA SER A 3 -30.11 3.23 -65.36
C SER A 3 -31.11 4.29 -64.85
N CYS A 4 -31.42 4.31 -63.55
CA CYS A 4 -32.15 5.40 -62.92
C CYS A 4 -31.50 5.79 -61.58
N LYS A 5 -31.11 7.06 -61.54
CA LYS A 5 -31.10 8.01 -60.41
C LYS A 5 -30.14 7.78 -59.24
N ASN A 6 -29.17 8.69 -59.19
CA ASN A 6 -28.69 9.29 -57.95
C ASN A 6 -29.87 9.95 -57.22
N ASP A 7 -30.06 9.63 -55.94
CA ASP A 7 -29.74 10.57 -54.86
C ASP A 7 -29.88 9.89 -53.49
N ASP A 8 -29.05 10.38 -52.57
CA ASP A 8 -29.14 10.29 -51.11
C ASP A 8 -28.95 8.94 -50.41
N LYS A 9 -27.70 8.70 -49.99
CA LYS A 9 -27.45 8.25 -48.61
C LYS A 9 -26.31 9.05 -48.00
N LYS A 10 -26.68 10.04 -47.19
CA LYS A 10 -25.87 10.56 -46.08
C LYS A 10 -25.51 9.37 -45.19
N GLU A 11 -24.26 8.91 -45.26
CA GLU A 11 -23.68 8.09 -44.21
C GLU A 11 -23.57 8.95 -42.95
N ASN A 12 -24.53 8.77 -42.04
CA ASN A 12 -24.36 9.15 -40.65
C ASN A 12 -23.20 8.32 -40.09
N LEU A 13 -21.98 8.86 -40.16
CA LEU A 13 -20.90 8.50 -39.26
C LEU A 13 -21.35 8.87 -37.84
N LYS A 14 -22.05 7.94 -37.19
CA LYS A 14 -22.10 7.89 -35.73
C LYS A 14 -20.67 7.65 -35.27
N THR A 15 -19.96 8.72 -34.98
CA THR A 15 -18.78 8.66 -34.11
C THR A 15 -19.32 8.20 -32.75
N GLU A 16 -19.30 6.89 -32.51
CA GLU A 16 -19.42 6.39 -31.14
C GLU A 16 -18.25 7.01 -30.38
N ILE A 17 -18.59 7.94 -29.48
CA ILE A 17 -17.64 8.43 -28.49
C ILE A 17 -17.36 7.22 -27.59
N ILE A 18 -16.31 6.46 -27.94
CA ILE A 18 -15.83 5.37 -27.11
C ILE A 18 -15.22 6.04 -25.87
N ASN A 19 -16.00 6.13 -24.80
CA ASN A 19 -15.46 6.48 -23.48
C ASN A 19 -14.54 5.34 -23.05
N SER A 20 -13.24 5.49 -23.33
CA SER A 20 -12.21 4.59 -22.82
C SER A 20 -11.74 5.07 -21.46
N GLN A 21 -11.77 4.19 -20.47
CA GLN A 21 -11.12 4.42 -19.18
C GLN A 21 -9.87 3.54 -19.07
N ASP A 22 -8.76 4.16 -18.69
CA ASP A 22 -7.44 3.55 -18.62
C ASP A 22 -6.97 3.53 -17.16
N TYR A 23 -6.72 2.34 -16.62
CA TYR A 23 -6.14 2.17 -15.29
C TYR A 23 -4.68 1.73 -15.41
N LYS A 24 -3.82 2.26 -14.54
CA LYS A 24 -2.39 1.92 -14.48
C LYS A 24 -2.02 1.37 -13.13
N GLU A 25 -1.09 0.42 -13.11
CA GLU A 25 -0.58 -0.14 -11.87
C GLU A 25 0.11 0.92 -11.00
N VAL A 26 -0.21 0.90 -9.70
CA VAL A 26 0.34 1.80 -8.68
C VAL A 26 0.99 1.00 -7.56
N ILE A 27 1.94 1.63 -6.88
CA ILE A 27 2.61 1.06 -5.70
C ILE A 27 1.71 1.31 -4.49
N PHE A 28 1.54 0.28 -3.65
CA PHE A 28 0.75 0.31 -2.44
C PHE A 28 1.50 -0.39 -1.31
N THR A 29 1.12 -0.11 -0.06
CA THR A 29 1.66 -0.82 1.10
C THR A 29 0.74 -1.94 1.54
N LYS A 30 1.33 -2.99 2.10
CA LYS A 30 0.62 -4.13 2.67
C LYS A 30 1.16 -4.46 4.04
N SER A 31 0.28 -4.80 4.98
CA SER A 31 0.66 -5.35 6.28
C SER A 31 -0.08 -6.64 6.54
N TYR A 32 0.64 -7.63 7.09
CA TYR A 32 0.08 -8.91 7.47
C TYR A 32 0.24 -9.13 8.97
N LYS A 33 -0.83 -9.59 9.63
CA LYS A 33 -0.83 -9.87 11.07
C LYS A 33 -1.73 -11.06 11.37
N THR A 34 -1.38 -11.85 12.38
CA THR A 34 -2.27 -12.86 12.93
C THR A 34 -2.64 -12.47 14.35
N THR A 35 -3.94 -12.44 14.66
CA THR A 35 -4.47 -12.15 16.00
C THR A 35 -5.44 -13.25 16.41
N GLY A 36 -4.98 -14.19 17.23
CA GLY A 36 -5.76 -15.40 17.55
C GLY A 36 -6.06 -16.19 16.28
N ASP A 37 -7.32 -16.55 16.06
CA ASP A 37 -7.78 -17.31 14.88
C ASP A 37 -8.06 -16.43 13.65
N ILE A 38 -7.80 -15.13 13.74
CA ILE A 38 -8.05 -14.19 12.65
C ILE A 38 -6.72 -13.80 12.02
N ARG A 39 -6.59 -14.05 10.72
CA ARG A 39 -5.48 -13.52 9.91
C ARG A 39 -5.93 -12.22 9.27
N GLU A 40 -5.05 -11.25 9.25
CA GLU A 40 -5.30 -9.88 8.84
C GLU A 40 -4.33 -9.54 7.71
N LEU A 41 -4.86 -9.07 6.59
CA LEU A 41 -4.10 -8.41 5.54
C LEU A 41 -4.70 -7.02 5.38
N ASN A 42 -3.90 -5.97 5.42
CA ASN A 42 -4.37 -4.62 5.09
C ASN A 42 -3.59 -4.10 3.89
N ILE A 43 -4.29 -3.48 2.95
CA ILE A 43 -3.70 -2.81 1.80
C ILE A 43 -4.03 -1.33 1.90
N GLN A 44 -3.01 -0.48 1.82
CA GLN A 44 -3.15 0.96 1.88
C GLN A 44 -2.60 1.59 0.60
N TYR A 45 -3.38 2.53 0.05
CA TYR A 45 -2.95 3.38 -1.05
C TYR A 45 -3.68 4.72 -0.96
N ASN A 46 -2.96 5.84 -0.92
CA ASN A 46 -3.52 7.17 -0.68
C ASN A 46 -4.39 7.19 0.60
N ASN A 47 -5.64 7.64 0.49
CA ASN A 47 -6.64 7.62 1.54
C ASN A 47 -7.46 6.31 1.61
N PHE A 48 -7.20 5.36 0.69
CA PHE A 48 -7.91 4.08 0.62
C PHE A 48 -7.24 3.02 1.50
N LEU A 49 -8.04 2.39 2.36
CA LEU A 49 -7.64 1.28 3.20
C LEU A 49 -8.58 0.09 2.98
N LEU A 50 -8.02 -1.01 2.48
CA LEU A 50 -8.73 -2.28 2.32
C LEU A 50 -8.30 -3.23 3.42
N LYS A 51 -9.22 -3.57 4.31
CA LYS A 51 -8.97 -4.47 5.44
C LYS A 51 -9.52 -5.84 5.12
N PHE A 52 -8.65 -6.84 5.07
CA PHE A 52 -9.00 -8.23 4.87
C PHE A 52 -8.88 -8.98 6.19
N ARG A 53 -9.88 -9.83 6.46
CA ARG A 53 -9.91 -10.72 7.62
C ARG A 53 -10.24 -12.11 7.13
N PHE A 54 -9.27 -12.99 7.22
CA PHE A 54 -9.48 -14.41 6.98
C PHE A 54 -9.81 -15.09 8.29
N ILE A 55 -10.91 -15.82 8.30
CA ILE A 55 -11.46 -16.45 9.48
C ILE A 55 -12.07 -17.79 9.13
N GLU A 56 -11.53 -18.85 9.74
CA GLU A 56 -11.84 -20.24 9.41
C GLU A 56 -11.57 -20.50 7.92
N ASP A 57 -12.56 -20.36 7.05
CA ASP A 57 -12.44 -20.68 5.62
C ASP A 57 -12.83 -19.52 4.69
N ILE A 58 -13.19 -18.36 5.23
CA ILE A 58 -13.66 -17.22 4.43
C ILE A 58 -12.82 -15.97 4.65
N THR A 59 -12.76 -15.14 3.61
CA THR A 59 -12.24 -13.78 3.71
C THR A 59 -13.36 -12.76 3.69
N LEU A 60 -13.35 -11.91 4.71
CA LEU A 60 -14.15 -10.70 4.76
C LEU A 60 -13.29 -9.49 4.39
N LEU A 61 -13.87 -8.53 3.69
CA LEU A 61 -13.26 -7.24 3.36
C LEU A 61 -14.11 -6.10 3.90
N GLN A 62 -13.46 -5.14 4.54
CA GLN A 62 -13.99 -3.80 4.83
C GLN A 62 -13.19 -2.77 4.04
N PHE A 63 -13.88 -1.80 3.44
CA PHE A 63 -13.26 -0.73 2.67
C PHE A 63 -13.45 0.60 3.40
N VAL A 64 -12.35 1.32 3.58
CA VAL A 64 -12.29 2.56 4.37
C VAL A 64 -11.64 3.64 3.52
N VAL A 65 -12.21 4.84 3.55
CA VAL A 65 -11.73 6.04 2.84
C VAL A 65 -11.65 7.17 3.84
N ASP A 66 -10.48 7.81 3.95
CA ASP A 66 -10.22 8.89 4.92
C ASP A 66 -10.55 8.51 6.38
N GLY A 67 -10.45 7.22 6.70
CA GLY A 67 -10.75 6.68 8.02
C GLY A 67 -12.24 6.35 8.25
N GLU A 68 -13.12 6.67 7.31
CA GLU A 68 -14.55 6.36 7.36
C GLU A 68 -14.87 5.07 6.59
N ASN A 69 -15.79 4.26 7.10
CA ASN A 69 -16.18 3.01 6.45
C ASN A 69 -17.09 3.30 5.25
N VAL A 70 -16.65 2.93 4.06
CA VAL A 70 -17.40 3.05 2.80
C VAL A 70 -18.12 1.75 2.45
N SER A 71 -17.50 0.61 2.73
CA SER A 71 -18.15 -0.69 2.68
C SER A 71 -17.93 -1.42 4.00
N ASP A 72 -19.02 -1.84 4.62
CA ASP A 72 -18.97 -2.79 5.73
C ASP A 72 -18.38 -4.14 5.32
N TRP A 73 -18.07 -4.95 6.32
CA TRP A 73 -17.55 -6.30 6.17
C TRP A 73 -18.42 -7.13 5.24
N LYS A 74 -17.83 -7.57 4.12
CA LYS A 74 -18.48 -8.48 3.17
C LYS A 74 -17.54 -9.58 2.74
N GLN A 75 -18.10 -10.74 2.42
CA GLN A 75 -17.32 -11.83 1.87
C GLN A 75 -16.77 -11.45 0.48
N ILE A 76 -15.52 -11.83 0.23
CA ILE A 76 -14.89 -11.71 -1.08
C ILE A 76 -14.32 -13.06 -1.51
N LEU A 77 -14.15 -13.24 -2.82
CA LEU A 77 -13.51 -14.41 -3.38
C LEU A 77 -12.00 -14.22 -3.37
N PHE A 78 -11.40 -14.29 -2.20
CA PHE A 78 -9.96 -14.27 -2.08
C PHE A 78 -9.59 -15.08 -0.86
N ASN A 79 -8.67 -16.02 -1.00
CA ASN A 79 -8.15 -16.75 0.14
C ASN A 79 -6.67 -16.40 0.27
N PHE A 80 -6.33 -15.60 1.27
CA PHE A 80 -4.94 -15.20 1.48
C PHE A 80 -4.19 -16.06 2.51
N GLU A 81 -4.83 -17.08 3.09
CA GLU A 81 -4.17 -18.01 4.01
C GLU A 81 -3.14 -18.88 3.29
N TYR A 82 -3.43 -19.26 2.05
CA TYR A 82 -2.57 -20.12 1.25
C TYR A 82 -1.63 -19.34 0.34
N LEU A 83 -1.46 -18.03 0.52
CA LEU A 83 -0.45 -17.30 -0.24
C LEU A 83 0.91 -17.80 0.25
N PRO A 84 1.73 -18.46 -0.60
CA PRO A 84 3.12 -18.72 -0.25
C PRO A 84 3.78 -17.41 0.21
N ASP A 85 4.74 -17.48 1.14
CA ASP A 85 5.50 -16.31 1.63
C ASP A 85 6.17 -15.48 0.49
N ASN A 86 6.27 -16.06 -0.71
CA ASN A 86 6.82 -15.45 -1.92
C ASN A 86 5.79 -15.07 -3.00
N TYR A 87 4.49 -15.20 -2.75
CA TYR A 87 3.42 -14.93 -3.71
C TYR A 87 2.86 -13.52 -3.54
N ASP A 88 3.37 -12.61 -4.36
CA ASP A 88 2.89 -11.23 -4.45
C ASP A 88 2.12 -11.03 -5.75
N GLY A 89 0.93 -11.64 -5.84
CA GLY A 89 0.05 -11.57 -7.01
C GLY A 89 -1.02 -10.49 -6.92
N ILE A 90 -1.08 -9.76 -5.81
CA ILE A 90 -2.03 -8.66 -5.63
C ILE A 90 -1.57 -7.48 -6.47
N ARG A 91 -2.49 -6.85 -7.20
CA ARG A 91 -2.21 -5.65 -8.00
C ARG A 91 -3.27 -4.60 -7.74
N LEU A 92 -2.83 -3.35 -7.76
CA LEU A 92 -3.71 -2.20 -7.68
C LEU A 92 -3.54 -1.38 -8.95
N LEU A 93 -4.62 -1.20 -9.71
CA LEU A 93 -4.65 -0.31 -10.86
C LEU A 93 -5.47 0.92 -10.52
N PHE A 94 -5.01 2.10 -10.89
CA PHE A 94 -5.67 3.35 -10.55
C PHE A 94 -5.77 4.30 -11.74
N ASP A 95 -6.90 5.00 -11.82
CA ASP A 95 -7.14 6.13 -12.71
C ASP A 95 -7.18 7.42 -11.87
N GLU A 96 -6.02 8.06 -11.76
CA GLU A 96 -5.80 9.31 -11.01
C GLU A 96 -6.77 10.42 -11.41
N LYS A 97 -7.25 10.45 -12.66
CA LYS A 97 -8.12 11.54 -13.13
C LYS A 97 -9.54 11.44 -12.59
N LYS A 98 -9.96 10.23 -12.22
CA LYS A 98 -11.33 9.93 -11.80
C LYS A 98 -11.40 9.40 -10.37
N SER A 99 -10.28 9.32 -9.67
CA SER A 99 -10.17 8.69 -8.35
C SER A 99 -10.80 7.30 -8.30
N LYS A 100 -10.56 6.48 -9.34
CA LYS A 100 -11.12 5.12 -9.45
C LYS A 100 -10.04 4.08 -9.50
N GLY A 101 -10.20 3.00 -8.75
CA GLY A 101 -9.27 1.89 -8.70
C GLY A 101 -9.88 0.55 -9.07
N ILE A 102 -8.97 -0.37 -9.39
CA ILE A 102 -9.25 -1.78 -9.62
C ILE A 102 -8.24 -2.56 -8.78
N LEU A 103 -8.75 -3.35 -7.85
CA LEU A 103 -7.98 -4.32 -7.10
C LEU A 103 -8.05 -5.66 -7.83
N LEU A 104 -6.89 -6.19 -8.23
CA LEU A 104 -6.76 -7.53 -8.79
C LEU A 104 -6.19 -8.45 -7.71
N LEU A 105 -6.97 -9.47 -7.36
CA LEU A 105 -6.62 -10.49 -6.40
C LEU A 105 -6.35 -11.81 -7.11
N PRO A 106 -5.30 -12.55 -6.75
CA PRO A 106 -5.09 -13.88 -7.31
C PRO A 106 -6.21 -14.82 -6.84
N GLY A 107 -6.88 -15.44 -7.79
CA GLY A 107 -7.86 -16.49 -7.56
C GLY A 107 -7.21 -17.87 -7.56
N TYR A 108 -7.74 -18.79 -6.77
CA TYR A 108 -7.35 -20.19 -6.77
C TYR A 108 -8.23 -20.96 -7.76
N THR A 109 -7.64 -21.43 -8.85
CA THR A 109 -8.21 -22.53 -9.63
C THR A 109 -7.12 -23.58 -9.86
N GLU A 110 -7.47 -24.85 -9.88
CA GLU A 110 -6.52 -25.96 -10.08
C GLU A 110 -5.89 -25.97 -11.48
N GLN A 111 -6.43 -25.20 -12.42
CA GLN A 111 -6.08 -25.31 -13.83
C GLN A 111 -5.42 -24.04 -14.40
N TYR A 112 -5.79 -22.83 -13.94
CA TYR A 112 -5.30 -21.58 -14.53
C TYR A 112 -5.17 -20.42 -13.52
N PRO A 113 -4.25 -19.46 -13.75
CA PRO A 113 -4.26 -18.21 -12.99
C PRO A 113 -5.51 -17.40 -13.33
N ASN A 114 -6.32 -17.17 -12.31
CA ASN A 114 -7.46 -16.26 -12.37
C ASN A 114 -7.10 -14.99 -11.60
N LEU A 115 -7.47 -13.82 -12.12
CA LEU A 115 -7.43 -12.56 -11.40
C LEU A 115 -8.86 -12.09 -11.12
N ILE A 116 -9.19 -12.02 -9.84
CA ILE A 116 -10.48 -11.60 -9.33
C ILE A 116 -10.42 -10.09 -9.16
N ALA A 117 -11.21 -9.37 -9.94
CA ALA A 117 -11.22 -7.93 -9.97
C ALA A 117 -12.34 -7.35 -9.13
N TYR A 118 -11.99 -6.36 -8.33
CA TYR A 118 -12.92 -5.50 -7.61
C TYR A 118 -12.69 -4.06 -8.07
N GLU A 119 -13.77 -3.34 -8.35
CA GLU A 119 -13.70 -1.90 -8.62
C GLU A 119 -13.99 -1.11 -7.35
N PHE A 120 -13.32 0.02 -7.19
CA PHE A 120 -13.52 0.91 -6.06
C PHE A 120 -13.31 2.38 -6.43
N ASP A 121 -13.94 3.26 -5.67
CA ASP A 121 -13.73 4.71 -5.68
C ASP A 121 -13.98 5.27 -4.26
N GLU A 122 -14.17 6.59 -4.12
CA GLU A 122 -14.37 7.24 -2.82
C GLU A 122 -15.65 6.77 -2.09
N ASP A 123 -16.66 6.30 -2.82
CA ASP A 123 -17.98 5.99 -2.25
C ASP A 123 -18.39 4.52 -2.44
N HIS A 124 -17.61 3.74 -3.19
CA HIS A 124 -18.03 2.43 -3.65
C HIS A 124 -16.90 1.41 -3.66
N PHE A 125 -17.26 0.15 -3.38
CA PHE A 125 -16.42 -1.02 -3.62
C PHE A 125 -17.32 -2.18 -4.06
N SER A 126 -17.07 -2.78 -5.23
CA SER A 126 -17.83 -3.96 -5.67
C SER A 126 -16.99 -4.97 -6.42
N TYR A 127 -17.47 -6.20 -6.42
CA TYR A 127 -16.99 -7.20 -7.36
C TYR A 127 -17.23 -6.71 -8.79
N LEU A 128 -16.22 -6.91 -9.64
CA LEU A 128 -16.29 -6.54 -11.04
C LEU A 128 -16.36 -7.77 -11.94
N ASN A 129 -15.31 -8.59 -11.93
CA ASN A 129 -15.21 -9.77 -12.81
C ASN A 129 -14.07 -10.70 -12.38
N ASN A 130 -14.04 -11.91 -12.96
CA ASN A 130 -12.89 -12.80 -12.94
C ASN A 130 -12.22 -12.71 -14.31
N PHE A 131 -10.89 -12.72 -14.32
CA PHE A 131 -10.08 -12.62 -15.52
C PHE A 131 -9.19 -13.86 -15.63
N ASN A 132 -9.52 -14.73 -16.58
CA ASN A 132 -8.67 -15.87 -16.93
C ASN A 132 -7.74 -15.47 -18.07
N ILE A 133 -6.51 -16.00 -18.08
CA ILE A 133 -5.65 -15.91 -19.26
C ILE A 133 -6.37 -16.61 -20.42
N LYS A 134 -6.41 -15.98 -21.59
CA LYS A 134 -6.98 -16.59 -22.79
C LYS A 134 -6.24 -17.86 -23.18
N ASP A 135 -6.96 -18.85 -23.71
CA ASP A 135 -6.40 -20.14 -24.13
C ASP A 135 -5.20 -20.00 -25.07
N GLU A 136 -5.27 -19.06 -26.01
CA GLU A 136 -4.21 -18.73 -26.98
C GLU A 136 -2.90 -18.23 -26.32
N ASP A 137 -2.99 -17.71 -25.09
CA ASP A 137 -1.89 -17.14 -24.34
C ASP A 137 -1.35 -18.08 -23.24
N LEU A 138 -2.03 -19.19 -22.94
CA LEU A 138 -1.64 -20.15 -21.89
C LEU A 138 -0.27 -20.78 -22.09
N ASN A 139 0.12 -21.03 -23.34
CA ASN A 139 1.41 -21.66 -23.65
C ASN A 139 2.60 -20.67 -23.62
N LYS A 140 2.34 -19.37 -23.44
CA LYS A 140 3.41 -18.35 -23.46
C LYS A 140 4.22 -18.34 -22.16
N ILE A 141 3.62 -18.75 -21.04
CA ILE A 141 4.26 -18.73 -19.72
C ILE A 141 3.81 -19.97 -18.95
N SER A 142 4.76 -20.76 -18.44
CA SER A 142 4.43 -21.89 -17.57
C SER A 142 3.86 -21.39 -16.23
N PHE A 143 2.89 -22.12 -15.68
CA PHE A 143 2.19 -21.74 -14.44
C PHE A 143 3.16 -21.39 -13.29
N GLU A 144 4.19 -22.22 -13.11
CA GLU A 144 5.23 -22.06 -12.08
C GLU A 144 6.05 -20.76 -12.20
N ASN A 145 6.09 -20.16 -13.39
CA ASN A 145 6.86 -18.95 -13.66
C ASN A 145 6.02 -17.66 -13.69
N LEU A 146 4.70 -17.74 -13.64
CA LEU A 146 3.79 -16.58 -13.74
C LEU A 146 4.16 -15.45 -12.78
N ASN A 147 4.44 -15.76 -11.52
CA ASN A 147 4.81 -14.73 -10.54
C ASN A 147 6.11 -14.01 -10.87
N LYS A 148 7.11 -14.75 -11.36
CA LYS A 148 8.39 -14.16 -11.78
C LYS A 148 8.18 -13.29 -13.00
N GLU A 149 7.28 -13.66 -13.89
CA GLU A 149 6.93 -12.88 -15.07
C GLU A 149 6.11 -11.63 -14.71
N TRP A 150 5.14 -11.72 -13.79
CA TRP A 150 4.36 -10.57 -13.34
C TRP A 150 5.21 -9.49 -12.67
N LYS A 151 6.37 -9.84 -12.12
CA LYS A 151 7.36 -8.87 -11.59
C LYS A 151 8.10 -8.10 -12.68
N LYS A 152 8.07 -8.56 -13.94
CA LYS A 152 8.77 -7.95 -15.08
C LYS A 152 7.90 -7.00 -15.89
N GLY A 153 6.63 -6.85 -15.53
CA GLY A 153 5.67 -6.12 -16.35
C GLY A 153 4.68 -5.33 -15.53
N SER A 154 3.67 -4.81 -16.20
CA SER A 154 2.55 -4.11 -15.58
C SER A 154 1.24 -4.51 -16.21
N PHE A 155 0.18 -4.44 -15.41
CA PHE A 155 -1.17 -4.61 -15.90
C PHE A 155 -1.77 -3.29 -16.37
N LYS A 156 -2.56 -3.37 -17.44
CA LYS A 156 -3.45 -2.30 -17.90
C LYS A 156 -4.84 -2.85 -18.04
N LEU A 157 -5.81 -2.13 -17.49
CA LEU A 157 -7.23 -2.37 -17.73
C LEU A 157 -7.78 -1.26 -18.62
N THR A 158 -8.47 -1.65 -19.68
CA THR A 158 -9.24 -0.71 -20.51
C THR A 158 -10.70 -1.09 -20.47
N LYS A 159 -11.57 -0.16 -20.05
CA LYS A 159 -13.02 -0.31 -20.20
C LYS A 159 -13.44 0.26 -21.54
N LYS A 160 -14.06 -0.55 -22.40
CA LYS A 160 -14.67 -0.14 -23.67
C LYS A 160 -16.14 -0.54 -23.66
N SER A 161 -17.01 0.46 -23.55
CA SER A 161 -18.45 0.23 -23.32
C SER A 161 -18.65 -0.65 -22.07
N ASP A 162 -19.37 -1.77 -22.17
CA ASP A 162 -19.63 -2.69 -21.04
C ASP A 162 -18.59 -3.83 -20.93
N LYS A 163 -17.50 -3.77 -21.69
CA LYS A 163 -16.46 -4.80 -21.68
C LYS A 163 -15.16 -4.27 -21.08
N TYR A 164 -14.61 -5.06 -20.16
CA TYR A 164 -13.31 -4.84 -19.59
C TYR A 164 -12.28 -5.71 -20.30
N ILE A 165 -11.17 -5.09 -20.69
CA ILE A 165 -10.05 -5.77 -21.34
C ILE A 165 -8.84 -5.60 -20.44
N LEU A 166 -8.42 -6.69 -19.81
CA LEU A 166 -7.22 -6.75 -18.99
C LEU A 166 -6.07 -7.29 -19.85
N THR A 167 -4.95 -6.57 -19.82
CA THR A 167 -3.74 -6.92 -20.56
C THR A 167 -2.53 -6.82 -19.65
N PHE A 168 -1.66 -7.82 -19.71
CA PHE A 168 -0.33 -7.77 -19.10
C PHE A 168 0.73 -7.47 -20.17
N CYS A 169 1.62 -6.53 -19.87
CA CYS A 169 2.73 -6.16 -20.73
C CYS A 169 4.06 -6.29 -19.97
N ASP A 170 4.94 -7.17 -20.44
CA ASP A 170 6.34 -7.21 -20.00
C ASP A 170 7.06 -5.91 -20.43
N VAL A 171 7.92 -5.36 -19.57
CA VAL A 171 8.78 -4.20 -19.82
C VAL A 171 9.65 -4.39 -21.07
N SER A 172 10.01 -5.63 -21.43
CA SER A 172 10.73 -5.94 -22.67
C SER A 172 9.84 -6.02 -23.93
N LYS A 173 8.51 -5.91 -23.76
CA LYS A 173 7.45 -6.09 -24.78
C LYS A 173 7.48 -7.44 -25.53
N LYS A 174 8.23 -8.42 -25.04
CA LYS A 174 8.31 -9.75 -25.68
C LYS A 174 7.04 -10.58 -25.47
N ASN A 175 6.37 -10.40 -24.33
CA ASN A 175 5.15 -11.13 -23.99
C ASN A 175 3.99 -10.16 -23.71
N ILE A 176 2.90 -10.34 -24.45
CA ILE A 176 1.60 -9.73 -24.19
C ILE A 176 0.64 -10.87 -23.88
N LEU A 177 -0.01 -10.79 -22.72
CA LEU A 177 -1.07 -11.71 -22.32
C LEU A 177 -2.38 -10.96 -22.23
N ASN A 178 -3.42 -11.56 -22.78
CA ASN A 178 -4.78 -11.07 -22.74
C ASN A 178 -5.59 -11.96 -21.82
N PHE A 179 -6.51 -11.31 -21.11
CA PHE A 179 -7.43 -11.99 -20.22
C PHE A 179 -8.87 -11.83 -20.72
N GLU A 180 -9.70 -12.80 -20.40
CA GLU A 180 -11.12 -12.80 -20.69
C GLU A 180 -11.95 -12.99 -19.43
N SER A 181 -13.14 -12.39 -19.46
CA SER A 181 -14.12 -12.48 -18.38
C SER A 181 -14.61 -13.92 -18.21
N SER A 182 -14.63 -14.40 -16.97
CA SER A 182 -15.14 -15.73 -16.62
C SER A 182 -16.21 -15.66 -15.52
N VAL A 183 -17.11 -16.65 -15.50
CA VAL A 183 -18.27 -16.69 -14.59
C VAL A 183 -17.87 -17.26 -13.22
N PHE A 184 -18.55 -16.74 -12.20
CA PHE A 184 -18.24 -16.78 -10.77
C PHE A 184 -18.49 -18.12 -10.06
N ASN A 185 -17.81 -18.32 -8.92
CA ASN A 185 -18.11 -19.34 -7.90
C ASN A 185 -19.05 -18.76 -6.83
N ASP A 186 -19.88 -19.61 -6.23
CA ASP A 186 -20.89 -19.18 -5.25
C ASP A 186 -20.26 -18.63 -3.95
N LEU A 187 -20.73 -17.44 -3.52
CA LEU A 187 -20.51 -16.93 -2.16
C LEU A 187 -21.48 -17.59 -1.18
N LEU A 188 -21.15 -17.57 0.11
CA LEU A 188 -22.07 -18.06 1.12
C LEU A 188 -23.31 -17.15 1.19
N PRO A 189 -24.48 -17.69 1.57
CA PRO A 189 -25.67 -16.86 1.84
C PRO A 189 -25.39 -15.85 2.96
N GLU A 190 -25.98 -14.65 2.87
CA GLU A 190 -25.80 -13.58 3.89
C GLU A 190 -26.09 -14.07 5.32
N THR A 191 -27.06 -14.96 5.48
CA THR A 191 -27.42 -15.56 6.77
C THR A 191 -26.27 -16.35 7.41
N GLU A 192 -25.43 -16.98 6.60
CA GLU A 192 -24.26 -17.71 7.06
C GLU A 192 -23.06 -16.81 7.26
N ILE A 193 -22.92 -15.75 6.45
CA ILE A 193 -21.83 -14.77 6.56
C ILE A 193 -21.94 -14.00 7.89
N LYS A 194 -23.15 -13.71 8.37
CA LYS A 194 -23.39 -12.90 9.57
C LYS A 194 -22.60 -13.36 10.79
N LYS A 195 -22.50 -14.67 11.04
CA LYS A 195 -21.75 -15.21 12.20
C LYS A 195 -20.26 -14.83 12.16
N TYR A 196 -19.68 -14.77 10.96
CA TYR A 196 -18.28 -14.38 10.74
C TYR A 196 -18.11 -12.87 10.88
N ILE A 197 -19.03 -12.08 10.32
CA ILE A 197 -19.05 -10.62 10.52
C ILE A 197 -19.15 -10.28 12.01
N ASP A 198 -20.01 -10.97 12.76
CA ASP A 198 -20.16 -10.77 14.20
C ASP A 198 -18.86 -11.11 14.95
N LYS A 199 -18.17 -12.19 14.57
CA LYS A 199 -16.88 -12.59 15.17
C LYS A 199 -15.79 -11.55 14.90
N VAL A 200 -15.67 -11.06 13.66
CA VAL A 200 -14.73 -9.98 13.31
C VAL A 200 -15.10 -8.68 14.01
N THR A 201 -16.36 -8.27 13.97
CA THR A 201 -16.84 -7.03 14.59
C THR A 201 -16.64 -7.05 16.10
N LYS A 202 -16.87 -8.19 16.76
CA LYS A 202 -16.60 -8.33 18.20
C LYS A 202 -15.10 -8.25 18.51
N SER A 203 -14.24 -8.82 17.67
CA SER A 203 -12.78 -8.69 17.79
C SER A 203 -12.33 -7.24 17.62
N GLU A 204 -12.79 -6.56 16.56
CA GLU A 204 -12.49 -5.16 16.27
C GLU A 204 -13.04 -4.24 17.38
N LYS A 205 -14.26 -4.47 17.87
CA LYS A 205 -14.83 -3.73 19.01
C LYS A 205 -14.11 -4.03 20.31
N ALA A 206 -13.61 -5.25 20.54
CA ALA A 206 -12.80 -5.54 21.71
C ALA A 206 -11.44 -4.82 21.65
N LYS A 207 -10.90 -4.59 20.44
CA LYS A 207 -9.73 -3.73 20.22
C LYS A 207 -10.07 -2.24 20.40
N SER A 208 -11.23 -1.77 19.90
CA SER A 208 -11.62 -0.36 19.97
C SER A 208 -12.15 0.08 21.33
N ASN A 209 -12.81 -0.82 22.08
CA ASN A 209 -13.36 -0.55 23.42
C ASN A 209 -12.38 -0.88 24.55
N ARG A 210 -11.25 -1.52 24.25
CA ARG A 210 -10.12 -1.50 25.18
C ARG A 210 -9.44 -0.17 24.98
N ASN A 211 -9.53 0.71 25.98
CA ASN A 211 -8.56 1.79 26.15
C ASN A 211 -7.22 1.11 26.38
N TYR A 212 -6.54 0.84 25.27
CA TYR A 212 -5.30 0.11 25.26
C TYR A 212 -4.27 1.03 25.88
N SER A 213 -3.86 0.72 27.10
CA SER A 213 -2.88 1.54 27.80
C SER A 213 -1.56 1.52 27.03
N LEU A 214 -0.78 2.59 27.14
CA LEU A 214 0.58 2.59 26.60
C LEU A 214 1.42 1.41 27.14
N SER A 215 1.18 0.99 28.39
CA SER A 215 1.82 -0.20 28.97
C SER A 215 1.47 -1.49 28.24
N GLU A 216 0.20 -1.72 27.91
CA GLU A 216 -0.23 -2.92 27.17
C GLU A 216 0.36 -2.94 25.76
N PHE A 217 0.43 -1.77 25.10
CA PHE A 217 1.12 -1.64 23.81
C PHE A 217 2.56 -2.10 23.88
N LEU A 218 3.30 -1.57 24.85
CA LEU A 218 4.72 -1.90 25.02
C LEU A 218 4.93 -3.37 25.40
N GLU A 219 4.02 -3.97 26.17
CA GLU A 219 4.06 -5.40 26.46
C GLU A 219 3.85 -6.27 25.21
N ASP A 220 2.90 -5.91 24.34
CA ASP A 220 2.67 -6.67 23.12
C ASP A 220 3.82 -6.54 22.12
N ILE A 221 4.45 -5.37 22.02
CA ILE A 221 5.69 -5.20 21.26
C ILE A 221 6.81 -6.10 21.82
N LYS A 222 6.96 -6.15 23.16
CA LYS A 222 7.95 -7.03 23.79
C LYS A 222 7.68 -8.51 23.51
N LYS A 223 6.42 -8.94 23.47
CA LYS A 223 6.04 -10.32 23.10
C LYS A 223 6.41 -10.69 21.66
N LYS A 224 6.50 -9.70 20.75
CA LYS A 224 7.01 -9.92 19.39
C LYS A 224 8.53 -10.18 19.35
N GLY A 225 9.24 -9.98 20.46
CA GLY A 225 10.69 -10.10 20.54
C GLY A 225 11.44 -8.85 20.07
N LEU A 226 10.75 -7.71 19.98
CA LEU A 226 11.33 -6.43 19.60
C LEU A 226 11.97 -5.74 20.80
N GLU A 227 13.20 -5.25 20.62
CA GLU A 227 13.96 -4.58 21.65
C GLU A 227 13.86 -3.07 21.50
N ARG A 228 13.54 -2.34 22.58
CA ARG A 228 13.44 -0.88 22.51
C ARG A 228 14.82 -0.27 22.33
N PHE A 229 15.00 0.46 21.25
CA PHE A 229 16.25 1.13 20.91
C PHE A 229 16.22 2.62 21.25
N PHE A 230 15.11 3.31 20.97
CA PHE A 230 14.96 4.74 21.20
C PHE A 230 13.52 5.11 21.57
N GLU A 231 13.37 6.22 22.31
CA GLU A 231 12.10 6.80 22.71
C GLU A 231 12.17 8.32 22.69
N LYS A 232 11.12 8.97 22.18
CA LYS A 232 10.98 10.42 22.17
C LYS A 232 9.54 10.82 22.47
N LYS A 233 9.38 11.63 23.51
CA LYS A 233 8.13 12.32 23.84
C LYS A 233 8.07 13.68 23.15
N CYS A 234 6.94 13.98 22.53
CA CYS A 234 6.64 15.29 21.95
C CYS A 234 5.15 15.40 21.60
N ASP A 235 4.61 16.62 21.62
CA ASP A 235 3.24 16.89 21.15
C ASP A 235 3.21 16.91 19.62
N LEU A 236 2.82 15.78 19.01
CA LEU A 236 2.91 15.59 17.56
C LEU A 236 1.67 16.13 16.85
N ASN A 237 0.49 15.92 17.44
CA ASN A 237 -0.77 16.37 16.88
C ASN A 237 -1.16 17.79 17.35
N GLN A 238 -0.31 18.42 18.17
CA GLN A 238 -0.46 19.76 18.72
C GLN A 238 -1.79 19.94 19.45
N ASP A 239 -2.08 19.01 20.34
CA ASP A 239 -3.24 19.05 21.22
C ASP A 239 -2.85 19.38 22.69
N ASN A 240 -1.61 19.82 22.89
CA ASN A 240 -0.96 20.09 24.18
C ASN A 240 -0.76 18.84 25.05
N ARG A 241 -0.68 17.65 24.45
CA ARG A 241 -0.33 16.41 25.14
C ARG A 241 0.93 15.79 24.54
N GLU A 242 1.68 15.08 25.37
CA GLU A 242 2.85 14.36 24.88
C GLU A 242 2.41 13.06 24.20
N ASP A 243 2.78 12.92 22.93
CA ASP A 243 2.73 11.67 22.18
C ASP A 243 4.11 10.99 22.22
N GLU A 244 4.18 9.74 21.77
CA GLU A 244 5.40 8.93 21.83
C GLU A 244 5.88 8.51 20.45
N ILE A 245 7.18 8.64 20.21
CA ILE A 245 7.88 7.98 19.10
C ILE A 245 8.80 6.92 19.68
N TYR A 246 8.60 5.67 19.27
CA TYR A 246 9.45 4.55 19.62
C TYR A 246 10.21 4.05 18.40
N VAL A 247 11.46 3.66 18.60
CA VAL A 247 12.22 2.86 17.65
C VAL A 247 12.60 1.56 18.32
N PHE A 248 12.26 0.46 17.69
CA PHE A 248 12.60 -0.89 18.14
C PHE A 248 13.55 -1.56 17.15
N TRP A 249 14.43 -2.41 17.69
CA TRP A 249 15.29 -3.29 16.93
C TRP A 249 14.65 -4.68 16.84
N ASP A 250 14.55 -5.22 15.62
CA ASP A 250 14.24 -6.61 15.37
C ASP A 250 15.54 -7.37 15.06
N SER A 251 16.01 -8.17 16.02
CA SER A 251 17.24 -8.94 15.87
C SER A 251 17.11 -10.12 14.90
N LYS A 252 15.89 -10.54 14.53
CA LYS A 252 15.68 -11.64 13.59
C LYS A 252 15.76 -11.16 12.14
N GLU A 253 15.15 -10.00 11.89
CA GLU A 253 15.09 -9.37 10.57
C GLU A 253 16.21 -8.33 10.36
N GLU A 254 17.03 -8.10 11.38
CA GLU A 254 18.13 -7.13 11.41
C GLU A 254 17.69 -5.72 10.93
N LYS A 255 16.53 -5.26 11.41
CA LYS A 255 15.93 -3.97 10.99
C LYS A 255 15.34 -3.17 12.15
N PHE A 256 15.18 -1.87 11.91
CA PHE A 256 14.47 -0.98 12.82
C PHE A 256 12.98 -0.90 12.47
N LEU A 257 12.12 -0.90 13.50
CA LEU A 257 10.70 -0.58 13.39
C LEU A 257 10.41 0.71 14.16
N VAL A 258 9.79 1.66 13.49
CA VAL A 258 9.40 2.94 14.07
C VAL A 258 7.91 2.93 14.32
N TYR A 259 7.52 3.25 15.56
CA TYR A 259 6.13 3.45 15.95
C TYR A 259 5.93 4.88 16.41
N ILE A 260 4.87 5.52 15.92
CA ILE A 260 4.37 6.80 16.45
C ILE A 260 3.03 6.52 17.11
N VAL A 261 2.90 6.88 18.38
CA VAL A 261 1.75 6.57 19.21
C VAL A 261 1.15 7.88 19.70
N LEU A 262 -0.05 8.21 19.20
CA LEU A 262 -0.84 9.32 19.70
C LEU A 262 -1.63 8.88 20.93
N LEU A 263 -1.71 9.72 21.95
CA LEU A 263 -2.33 9.39 23.24
C LEU A 263 -3.61 10.20 23.51
N ASN A 264 -4.55 9.57 24.22
CA ASN A 264 -5.73 10.22 24.80
C ASN A 264 -5.39 10.89 26.15
N GLU A 265 -6.33 11.66 26.71
CA GLU A 265 -6.16 12.30 28.04
C GLU A 265 -5.82 11.31 29.16
N ASP A 266 -6.38 10.11 29.09
CA ASP A 266 -6.16 9.03 30.05
C ASP A 266 -4.89 8.22 29.77
N SER A 267 -4.02 8.70 28.87
CA SER A 267 -2.80 8.01 28.40
C SER A 267 -3.06 6.66 27.73
N SER A 268 -4.30 6.41 27.30
CA SER A 268 -4.60 5.30 26.40
C SER A 268 -4.16 5.63 24.97
N VAL A 269 -3.79 4.61 24.21
CA VAL A 269 -3.40 4.73 22.82
C VAL A 269 -4.61 5.15 21.98
N GLN A 270 -4.55 6.35 21.42
CA GLN A 270 -5.54 6.88 20.50
C GLN A 270 -5.32 6.33 19.08
N LYS A 271 -4.07 6.41 18.59
CA LYS A 271 -3.71 6.00 17.24
C LYS A 271 -2.25 5.58 17.20
N THR A 272 -1.93 4.65 16.31
CA THR A 272 -0.54 4.23 16.08
C THR A 272 -0.24 4.27 14.59
N PHE A 273 0.95 4.78 14.23
CA PHE A 273 1.54 4.67 12.91
C PHE A 273 2.80 3.81 13.00
N GLU A 274 3.04 2.97 12.02
CA GLU A 274 4.17 2.03 11.99
C GLU A 274 4.89 2.15 10.64
N ASN A 275 6.21 2.16 10.65
CA ASN A 275 7.04 2.11 9.46
C ASN A 275 8.40 1.44 9.75
N GLU A 276 8.86 0.58 8.83
CA GLU A 276 10.12 -0.18 8.95
C GLU A 276 11.22 0.23 7.94
N ASN A 277 10.95 1.19 7.07
CA ASN A 277 11.82 1.60 5.96
C ASN A 277 12.43 3.01 6.12
N ILE A 278 12.21 3.66 7.28
CA ILE A 278 12.73 5.00 7.58
C ILE A 278 14.22 5.00 7.92
N LEU A 279 14.66 4.04 8.73
CA LEU A 279 15.99 4.06 9.35
C LEU A 279 16.91 3.00 8.74
N THR A 280 18.16 3.36 8.53
CA THR A 280 19.19 2.40 8.14
C THR A 280 19.53 1.50 9.34
N PRO A 281 19.50 0.17 9.19
CA PRO A 281 19.98 -0.72 10.25
C PRO A 281 21.48 -0.51 10.50
N PRO A 282 21.98 -0.77 11.72
CA PRO A 282 23.40 -0.64 12.00
C PRO A 282 24.17 -1.64 11.15
N ALA A 283 25.24 -1.20 10.49
CA ALA A 283 26.09 -2.12 9.75
C ALA A 283 26.84 -3.06 10.73
N PRO A 284 27.00 -4.36 10.41
CA PRO A 284 27.55 -5.36 11.34
C PRO A 284 28.93 -5.03 11.94
N ASN A 285 29.70 -4.16 11.26
CA ASN A 285 31.05 -3.77 11.65
C ASN A 285 31.21 -2.24 11.77
N SER A 286 30.13 -1.49 11.95
CA SER A 286 30.16 -0.02 12.04
C SER A 286 29.27 0.45 13.19
N THR A 287 29.84 1.32 14.03
CA THR A 287 29.16 1.88 15.22
C THR A 287 28.59 3.28 14.95
N GLY A 288 28.84 3.84 13.78
CA GLY A 288 28.44 5.18 13.36
C GLY A 288 27.34 5.22 12.30
N THR A 289 26.78 4.08 11.89
CA THR A 289 25.58 4.01 11.03
C THR A 289 24.31 3.72 11.82
N GLY A 290 23.18 4.23 11.34
CA GLY A 290 21.85 4.12 11.95
C GLY A 290 21.37 5.40 12.64
N LEU A 291 20.30 5.25 13.42
CA LEU A 291 19.64 6.37 14.09
C LEU A 291 20.59 7.11 15.03
N ASN A 292 20.82 8.39 14.73
CA ASN A 292 21.59 9.32 15.55
C ASN A 292 20.67 10.10 16.52
N GLY A 293 19.43 10.36 16.10
CA GLY A 293 18.41 10.88 17.02
C GLY A 293 17.16 11.42 16.33
N ILE A 294 16.22 11.90 17.13
CA ILE A 294 14.97 12.52 16.66
C ILE A 294 14.88 13.94 17.21
N LYS A 295 14.78 14.91 16.30
CA LYS A 295 14.57 16.32 16.63
C LYS A 295 13.11 16.70 16.47
N TRP A 296 12.61 17.61 17.29
CA TRP A 296 11.25 18.15 17.22
C TRP A 296 11.30 19.66 17.39
N ASN A 297 10.50 20.40 16.61
CA ASN A 297 10.49 21.87 16.60
C ASN A 297 9.06 22.44 16.73
N ASN A 298 8.20 21.78 17.51
CA ASN A 298 6.78 22.08 17.74
C ASN A 298 5.82 21.77 16.58
N TYR A 299 6.28 21.81 15.33
CA TYR A 299 5.42 21.55 14.16
C TYR A 299 5.84 20.27 13.44
N ASP A 300 7.14 20.05 13.35
CA ASP A 300 7.72 18.94 12.61
C ASP A 300 8.65 18.13 13.52
N PHE A 301 8.82 16.87 13.16
CA PHE A 301 9.83 16.01 13.76
C PHE A 301 10.72 15.43 12.68
N THR A 302 12.00 15.24 13.00
CA THR A 302 13.03 14.86 12.03
C THR A 302 13.86 13.72 12.58
N PHE A 303 13.86 12.59 11.86
CA PHE A 303 14.83 11.52 12.07
C PHE A 303 16.18 11.94 11.50
N VAL A 304 17.22 11.82 12.32
CA VAL A 304 18.61 12.02 11.92
C VAL A 304 19.26 10.65 11.87
N ASP A 305 19.59 10.20 10.68
CA ASP A 305 20.05 8.84 10.39
C ASP A 305 21.40 8.87 9.68
N ASN A 306 22.42 8.27 10.27
CA ASN A 306 23.74 8.18 9.64
C ASN A 306 23.76 6.99 8.68
N ILE A 307 23.93 7.24 7.40
CA ILE A 307 23.83 6.20 6.37
C ILE A 307 25.20 5.72 5.86
N SER A 308 26.27 6.48 6.13
CA SER A 308 27.65 6.11 5.79
C SER A 308 28.63 6.82 6.74
N GLU A 309 29.78 6.20 6.98
CA GLU A 309 30.89 6.77 7.76
C GLU A 309 32.03 7.33 6.88
N GLY A 310 32.15 6.92 5.62
CA GLY A 310 33.25 7.32 4.74
C GLY A 310 32.86 7.53 3.28
N PRO A 311 32.63 8.78 2.81
CA PRO A 311 32.40 10.01 3.60
C PRO A 311 31.22 9.87 4.56
N THR A 312 31.19 10.68 5.62
CA THR A 312 30.05 10.66 6.55
C THR A 312 28.83 11.21 5.85
N GLN A 313 27.78 10.41 5.76
CA GLN A 313 26.51 10.82 5.18
C GLN A 313 25.44 10.76 6.26
N THR A 314 24.78 11.89 6.49
CA THR A 314 23.66 11.99 7.43
C THR A 314 22.41 12.39 6.66
N ARG A 315 21.36 11.60 6.86
CA ARG A 315 20.05 11.76 6.27
C ARG A 315 19.11 12.38 7.30
N PHE A 316 18.36 13.38 6.87
CA PHE A 316 17.36 14.09 7.66
C PHE A 316 15.99 13.87 7.02
N ILE A 317 15.10 13.21 7.76
CA ILE A 317 13.77 12.84 7.27
C ILE A 317 12.74 13.55 8.15
N THR A 318 12.13 14.61 7.63
CA THR A 318 11.25 15.51 8.37
C THR A 318 9.79 15.26 8.02
N PHE A 319 8.99 14.95 9.03
CA PHE A 319 7.55 14.71 8.94
C PHE A 319 6.76 15.75 9.73
N GLN A 320 5.52 15.94 9.33
CA GLN A 320 4.53 16.78 10.01
C GLN A 320 3.20 16.05 10.13
N TYR A 321 2.50 16.27 11.24
CA TYR A 321 1.13 15.78 11.42
C TYR A 321 0.13 16.72 10.72
N ASP A 322 -0.62 16.17 9.76
CA ASP A 322 -1.75 16.82 9.12
C ASP A 322 -3.01 16.60 9.96
N LYS A 323 -3.42 17.65 10.69
CA LYS A 323 -4.60 17.59 11.57
C LYS A 323 -5.92 17.37 10.84
N ILE A 324 -6.02 17.82 9.59
CA ILE A 324 -7.25 17.73 8.81
C ILE A 324 -7.47 16.27 8.42
N ASN A 325 -6.44 15.66 7.83
CA ASN A 325 -6.51 14.29 7.34
C ASN A 325 -6.12 13.24 8.40
N LYS A 326 -5.68 13.69 9.58
CA LYS A 326 -5.20 12.85 10.70
C LYS A 326 -4.08 11.90 10.27
N GLN A 327 -3.18 12.38 9.43
CA GLN A 327 -2.07 11.62 8.84
C GLN A 327 -0.73 12.28 9.17
N ILE A 328 0.36 11.54 8.98
CA ILE A 328 1.71 12.09 9.08
C ILE A 328 2.31 12.09 7.68
N LYS A 329 2.82 13.24 7.23
CA LYS A 329 3.29 13.43 5.85
C LYS A 329 4.74 13.90 5.83
N LEU A 330 5.51 13.40 4.87
CA LEU A 330 6.89 13.82 4.62
C LEU A 330 6.89 15.25 4.11
N GLN A 331 7.60 16.14 4.80
CA GLN A 331 7.71 17.56 4.44
C GLN A 331 9.03 17.88 3.77
N LYS A 332 10.11 17.35 4.33
CA LYS A 332 11.48 17.62 3.89
C LYS A 332 12.33 16.37 4.01
N TYR A 333 13.18 16.20 3.02
CA TYR A 333 14.17 15.14 2.96
C TYR A 333 15.53 15.78 2.65
N SER A 334 16.59 15.42 3.37
CA SER A 334 17.92 15.98 3.09
C SER A 334 19.03 14.99 3.34
N ILE A 335 20.08 15.07 2.52
CA ILE A 335 21.32 14.31 2.72
C ILE A 335 22.46 15.31 2.81
N VAL A 336 23.18 15.27 3.92
CA VAL A 336 24.41 16.02 4.15
C VAL A 336 25.57 15.04 4.06
N THR A 337 26.53 15.33 3.19
CA THR A 337 27.79 14.58 3.10
C THR A 337 28.94 15.42 3.60
N THR A 338 29.70 14.87 4.53
CA THR A 338 30.86 15.50 5.15
C THR A 338 32.12 14.68 4.85
N TYR A 339 33.13 15.35 4.31
CA TYR A 339 34.46 14.81 4.05
C TYR A 339 35.47 15.42 5.05
N ALA A 340 36.64 14.79 5.18
CA ALA A 340 37.77 15.37 5.92
C ALA A 340 38.25 16.69 5.29
N ASP A 341 38.05 16.86 3.98
CA ASP A 341 38.25 18.11 3.25
C ASP A 341 36.91 18.82 3.12
N GLU A 342 36.66 19.82 3.97
CA GLU A 342 35.39 20.54 4.06
C GLU A 342 34.96 21.18 2.72
N SER A 343 35.90 21.46 1.81
CA SER A 343 35.58 22.01 0.49
C SER A 343 34.76 21.05 -0.39
N LYS A 344 34.71 19.76 -0.02
CA LYS A 344 33.94 18.72 -0.71
C LYS A 344 32.59 18.45 -0.05
N ASN A 345 32.28 19.11 1.06
CA ASN A 345 31.00 18.94 1.73
C ASN A 345 29.87 19.42 0.85
N TRP A 346 28.75 18.71 0.88
CA TRP A 346 27.55 19.10 0.16
C TRP A 346 26.30 18.70 0.93
N GLU A 347 25.24 19.45 0.67
CA GLU A 347 23.90 19.18 1.19
C GLU A 347 22.91 19.23 0.04
N ASN A 348 22.10 18.19 -0.08
CA ASN A 348 20.93 18.19 -0.95
C ASN A 348 19.69 18.23 -0.07
N THR A 349 18.84 19.24 -0.26
CA THR A 349 17.54 19.36 0.39
C THR A 349 16.43 19.23 -0.64
N PHE A 350 15.44 18.39 -0.34
CA PHE A 350 14.27 18.11 -1.15
C PHE A 350 12.99 18.34 -0.33
N THR A 351 11.92 18.68 -1.04
CA THR A 351 10.59 18.96 -0.48
C THR A 351 9.53 18.18 -1.25
N THR A 352 8.27 18.33 -0.86
CA THR A 352 7.10 17.75 -1.56
C THR A 352 7.06 18.05 -3.06
N ASN A 353 7.65 19.17 -3.52
CA ASN A 353 7.81 19.46 -4.96
C ASN A 353 8.68 18.42 -5.70
N ASN A 354 9.64 17.81 -5.00
CA ASN A 354 10.53 16.79 -5.53
C ASN A 354 9.88 15.41 -5.49
N PHE A 355 9.41 14.97 -4.33
CA PHE A 355 8.95 13.59 -4.12
C PHE A 355 7.41 13.41 -4.13
N GLY A 356 6.63 14.48 -4.29
CA GLY A 356 5.17 14.43 -4.22
C GLY A 356 4.66 14.37 -2.78
N GLU A 357 3.44 13.89 -2.61
CA GLU A 357 2.84 13.68 -1.29
C GLU A 357 3.11 12.26 -0.82
N VAL A 358 3.76 12.12 0.34
CA VAL A 358 4.19 10.83 0.88
C VAL A 358 3.78 10.75 2.34
N GLN A 359 3.00 9.73 2.69
CA GLN A 359 2.63 9.48 4.08
C GLN A 359 3.72 8.72 4.83
N PHE A 360 3.79 8.89 6.14
CA PHE A 360 4.73 8.19 7.02
C PHE A 360 4.65 6.67 6.86
N ILE A 361 3.45 6.11 6.78
CA ILE A 361 3.26 4.66 6.64
C ILE A 361 3.74 4.11 5.29
N ASP A 362 3.76 4.96 4.26
CA ASP A 362 4.16 4.61 2.90
C ASP A 362 5.61 5.02 2.57
N TYR A 363 6.29 5.67 3.52
CA TYR A 363 7.67 6.10 3.33
C TYR A 363 8.59 4.89 3.12
N ASP A 364 9.38 4.94 2.05
CA ASP A 364 10.47 4.02 1.78
C ASP A 364 11.70 4.82 1.33
N SER A 365 12.82 4.64 2.02
CA SER A 365 14.02 5.45 1.79
C SER A 365 14.56 5.33 0.36
N LYS A 366 14.56 4.13 -0.22
CA LYS A 366 15.05 3.90 -1.60
C LYS A 366 14.17 4.61 -2.61
N THR A 367 12.85 4.51 -2.44
CA THR A 367 11.87 5.16 -3.31
C THR A 367 12.02 6.69 -3.28
N ILE A 368 12.23 7.27 -2.10
CA ILE A 368 12.46 8.72 -1.97
C ILE A 368 13.79 9.14 -2.61
N ASP A 369 14.85 8.37 -2.41
CA ASP A 369 16.14 8.62 -3.06
C ASP A 369 16.00 8.63 -4.59
N ASP A 370 15.31 7.65 -5.16
CA ASP A 370 15.06 7.56 -6.60
C ASP A 370 14.24 8.74 -7.13
N LEU A 371 13.19 9.16 -6.40
CA LEU A 371 12.37 10.31 -6.78
C LEU A 371 13.17 11.62 -6.75
N CYS A 372 14.05 11.78 -5.76
CA CYS A 372 14.89 12.96 -5.62
C CYS A 372 15.97 13.02 -6.71
N ASN A 373 16.53 11.88 -7.11
CA ASN A 373 17.56 11.79 -8.14
C ASN A 373 17.01 11.96 -9.57
N ASN A 374 15.79 11.48 -9.85
CA ASN A 374 15.20 11.49 -11.19
C ASN A 374 14.67 12.87 -11.66
N LYS A 375 14.49 13.85 -10.77
CA LYS A 375 14.07 15.21 -11.16
C LYS A 375 15.22 16.16 -11.47
N ASN A 376 16.47 15.77 -11.20
CA ASN A 376 17.66 16.56 -11.54
C ASN A 376 18.19 16.28 -12.97
N SER A 377 17.48 15.45 -13.76
CA SER A 377 17.86 15.03 -15.11
C SER A 377 16.98 15.60 -16.23
N ARG A 378 16.25 16.70 -15.99
CA ARG A 378 15.51 17.44 -17.02
C ARG A 378 16.01 18.87 -17.20
#